data_AF-A0A9D7SVQ8-F1
#
_entry.id   AF-A0A9D7SVQ8-F1
#
_cell.length_a   1.000
_cell.length_b   1.000
_cell.length_c   1.000
_cell.angle_alpha   90.00
_cell.angle_beta   90.00
_cell.angle_gamma   90.00
#
_symmetry.space_group_name_H-M   'P 1'
#
loop_
_entity.id
_entity.type
_entity.pdbx_description
1 polymer ?
#
loop_
_entity_poly.entity_id
_entity_poly.type
_entity_poly.pdbx_seq_one_letter_code
_entity_poly.pdbx_strand_id
1 'polypeptide(L)'
;MAGMLTKELSTGYPSSLKREFDFLKIKYGIQPMPALRWKFMRMRPVHFPTIRLAQLSRIVADTPLFISMLIQTETPEEWIERFMVTPDQKYWQDHYHFKNEAPPSTKRLGKDTAQSLVINLVAPFMFVYGKMQGLQNLKERAVRLLSQMPPEKNAVIKGWTSCGWRAEDAGQTQAMLHLKKNYCDMRRCLHCAIGLKVMKEDGGFDCPSRGA
;
A
#
# COMPACT_ATOMS: atom_id res chain seq x y z
N MET A 1 -16.04 11.72 2.78
CA MET A 1 -15.44 10.99 3.91
C MET A 1 -15.40 11.88 5.14
N ALA A 2 -16.28 11.68 6.14
CA ALA A 2 -15.98 12.07 7.52
C ALA A 2 -16.93 11.37 8.51
N GLY A 3 -16.73 10.07 8.70
CA GLY A 3 -17.30 9.36 9.86
C GLY A 3 -16.56 9.67 11.16
N MET A 4 -15.34 10.24 11.07
CA MET A 4 -14.47 10.51 12.22
C MET A 4 -14.62 11.93 12.78
N LEU A 5 -15.30 12.83 12.07
CA LEU A 5 -15.55 14.22 12.50
C LEU A 5 -16.94 14.30 13.15
N THR A 6 -17.02 13.90 14.43
CA THR A 6 -18.27 13.87 15.22
C THR A 6 -18.75 15.26 15.64
N LYS A 7 -19.96 15.37 16.23
CA LYS A 7 -20.49 16.66 16.72
C LYS A 7 -19.65 17.25 17.88
N GLU A 8 -19.09 16.41 18.73
CA GLU A 8 -18.20 16.81 19.83
C GLU A 8 -16.75 16.67 19.38
N LEU A 9 -16.20 17.72 18.79
CA LEU A 9 -14.76 17.85 18.53
C LEU A 9 -14.21 18.99 19.39
N SER A 10 -12.96 18.86 19.82
CA SER A 10 -12.25 19.93 20.50
C SER A 10 -12.14 21.17 19.60
N THR A 11 -11.96 22.33 20.24
CA THR A 11 -11.70 23.59 19.53
C THR A 11 -10.39 23.52 18.75
N GLY A 12 -10.28 24.29 17.66
CA GLY A 12 -9.06 24.32 16.82
C GLY A 12 -9.14 23.46 15.55
N TYR A 13 -8.06 22.73 15.24
CA TYR A 13 -7.86 22.03 13.96
C TYR A 13 -8.97 21.03 13.59
N PRO A 14 -9.46 20.15 14.48
CA PRO A 14 -10.56 19.23 14.14
C PRO A 14 -11.85 19.95 13.76
N SER A 15 -12.15 21.09 14.41
CA SER A 15 -13.34 21.90 14.14
C SER A 15 -13.28 22.59 12.78
N SER A 16 -12.10 23.10 12.36
CA SER A 16 -11.94 23.67 11.02
C SER A 16 -12.10 22.62 9.91
N LEU A 17 -11.52 21.42 10.09
CA LEU A 17 -11.73 20.29 9.19
C LEU A 17 -13.20 19.91 9.08
N LYS A 18 -13.93 19.89 10.21
CA LYS A 18 -15.35 19.58 10.22
C LYS A 18 -16.15 20.61 9.43
N ARG A 19 -15.90 21.90 9.65
CA ARG A 19 -16.57 22.99 8.92
C ARG A 19 -16.35 22.87 7.41
N GLU A 20 -15.10 22.64 7.00
CA GLU A 20 -14.76 22.44 5.58
C GLU A 20 -15.47 21.20 5.02
N PHE A 21 -15.45 20.08 5.74
CA PHE A 21 -16.14 18.87 5.30
C PHE A 21 -17.65 19.07 5.18
N ASP A 22 -18.30 19.74 6.14
CA ASP A 22 -19.74 20.02 6.10
C ASP A 22 -20.10 20.89 4.89
N PHE A 23 -19.26 21.88 4.56
CA PHE A 23 -19.40 22.68 3.34
C PHE A 23 -19.29 21.82 2.07
N LEU A 24 -18.21 21.03 1.94
CA LEU A 24 -17.98 20.14 0.78
C LEU A 24 -19.08 19.08 0.65
N LYS A 25 -19.60 18.60 1.78
CA LYS A 25 -20.71 17.64 1.84
C LYS A 25 -21.96 18.19 1.16
N ILE A 26 -22.32 19.43 1.46
CA ILE A 26 -23.46 20.11 0.85
C ILE A 26 -23.17 20.39 -0.62
N LYS A 27 -22.01 20.99 -0.93
CA LYS A 27 -21.62 21.43 -2.27
C LYS A 27 -21.60 20.29 -3.29
N TYR A 28 -21.10 19.12 -2.91
CA TYR A 28 -20.90 17.99 -3.83
C TYR A 28 -21.79 16.78 -3.52
N GLY A 29 -22.80 16.93 -2.64
CA GLY A 29 -23.71 15.83 -2.29
C GLY A 29 -23.03 14.61 -1.66
N ILE A 30 -21.91 14.81 -0.94
CA ILE A 30 -21.07 13.71 -0.46
C ILE A 30 -21.82 12.93 0.62
N GLN A 31 -22.03 11.62 0.41
CA GLN A 31 -22.53 10.75 1.45
C GLN A 31 -21.40 10.39 2.44
N PRO A 32 -21.51 10.76 3.73
CA PRO A 32 -20.47 10.48 4.69
C PRO A 32 -20.44 8.99 5.00
N MET A 33 -19.24 8.42 4.94
CA MET A 33 -19.01 7.04 5.38
C MET A 33 -19.28 6.92 6.90
N PRO A 34 -20.02 5.90 7.36
CA PRO A 34 -20.27 5.68 8.79
C PRO A 34 -18.98 5.56 9.60
N ALA A 35 -18.98 6.12 10.82
CA ALA A 35 -17.83 6.09 11.73
C ALA A 35 -17.30 4.67 11.99
N LEU A 36 -18.22 3.72 12.17
CA LEU A 36 -17.92 2.31 12.47
C LEU A 36 -17.13 1.59 11.37
N ARG A 37 -17.14 2.12 10.13
CA ARG A 37 -16.32 1.54 9.04
C ARG A 37 -14.83 1.83 9.22
N TRP A 38 -14.47 2.84 10.03
CA TRP A 38 -13.09 3.07 10.42
C TRP A 38 -12.69 2.07 11.50
N LYS A 39 -11.89 1.09 11.09
CA LYS A 39 -11.32 0.10 12.02
C LYS A 39 -10.10 0.72 12.68
N PHE A 40 -10.01 0.64 14.01
CA PHE A 40 -8.84 1.04 14.79
C PHE A 40 -8.27 -0.13 15.62
N MET A 41 -9.12 -1.10 15.95
CA MET A 41 -8.76 -2.25 16.79
C MET A 41 -7.61 -3.06 16.18
N ARG A 42 -6.69 -3.53 17.04
CA ARG A 42 -5.51 -4.35 16.68
C ARG A 42 -4.47 -3.66 15.79
N MET A 43 -4.53 -2.33 15.66
CA MET A 43 -3.50 -1.55 14.98
C MET A 43 -2.59 -0.83 15.95
N ARG A 44 -1.34 -0.61 15.55
CA ARG A 44 -0.44 0.31 16.25
C ARG A 44 -0.89 1.76 15.98
N PRO A 45 -0.79 2.68 16.96
CA PRO A 45 -1.27 4.06 16.81
C PRO A 45 -0.78 4.78 15.54
N VAL A 46 0.48 4.60 15.16
CA VAL A 46 1.08 5.18 13.94
C VAL A 46 0.44 4.68 12.63
N HIS A 47 -0.34 3.60 12.66
CA HIS A 47 -1.04 3.03 11.52
C HIS A 47 -2.54 3.33 11.54
N PHE A 48 -3.01 4.13 12.49
CA PHE A 48 -4.42 4.50 12.55
C PHE A 48 -4.87 5.27 11.29
N PRO A 49 -6.13 5.09 10.86
CA PRO A 49 -6.66 5.75 9.68
C PRO A 49 -6.51 7.26 9.69
N THR A 50 -6.66 7.89 10.86
CA THR A 50 -6.43 9.33 11.08
C THR A 50 -5.02 9.76 10.68
N ILE A 51 -3.99 9.06 11.16
CA ILE A 51 -2.59 9.31 10.80
C ILE A 51 -2.34 9.01 9.33
N ARG A 52 -2.85 7.87 8.82
CA ARG A 52 -2.66 7.49 7.41
C ARG A 52 -3.30 8.50 6.45
N LEU A 53 -4.47 9.05 6.79
CA LEU A 53 -5.11 10.10 6.00
C LEU A 53 -4.34 11.41 6.06
N ALA A 54 -3.79 11.78 7.22
CA ALA A 54 -2.97 12.98 7.35
C ALA A 54 -1.64 12.86 6.57
N GLN A 55 -1.03 11.67 6.54
CA GLN A 55 0.12 11.37 5.68
C GLN A 55 -0.28 11.41 4.20
N LEU A 56 -1.42 10.82 3.84
CA LEU A 56 -1.92 10.83 2.46
C LEU A 56 -2.21 12.25 1.97
N SER A 57 -2.83 13.10 2.79
CA SER A 57 -3.09 14.49 2.42
C SER A 57 -1.79 15.23 2.12
N ARG A 58 -0.73 14.94 2.88
CA ARG A 58 0.59 15.51 2.61
C ARG A 58 1.18 15.01 1.29
N ILE A 59 1.15 13.69 1.05
CA ILE A 59 1.59 13.12 -0.23
C ILE A 59 0.87 13.79 -1.39
N VAL A 60 -0.46 13.89 -1.34
CA VAL A 60 -1.27 14.51 -2.41
C VAL A 60 -0.92 15.98 -2.61
N ALA A 61 -0.71 16.73 -1.53
CA ALA A 61 -0.31 18.15 -1.60
C ALA A 61 1.09 18.32 -2.25
N ASP A 62 2.03 17.43 -1.94
CA ASP A 62 3.39 17.44 -2.51
C ASP A 62 3.44 16.84 -3.93
N THR A 63 2.35 16.23 -4.40
CA THR A 63 2.26 15.43 -5.62
C THR A 63 1.19 15.96 -6.59
N PRO A 64 1.21 17.24 -7.01
CA PRO A 64 0.16 17.79 -7.88
C PRO A 64 0.15 17.15 -9.28
N LEU A 65 1.26 16.55 -9.71
CA LEU A 65 1.43 15.94 -11.04
C LEU A 65 1.92 14.49 -10.95
N PHE A 66 1.16 13.62 -10.27
CA PHE A 66 1.53 12.21 -10.10
C PHE A 66 1.89 11.52 -11.42
N ILE A 67 1.15 11.78 -12.51
CA ILE A 67 1.45 11.22 -13.84
C ILE A 67 2.80 11.70 -14.38
N SER A 68 3.10 13.00 -14.26
CA SER A 68 4.41 13.54 -14.67
C SER A 68 5.54 12.85 -13.91
N MET A 69 5.34 12.62 -12.61
CA MET A 69 6.32 11.92 -11.78
C MET A 69 6.47 10.45 -12.16
N LEU A 70 5.40 9.74 -12.51
CA LEU A 70 5.51 8.38 -13.05
C LEU A 70 6.40 8.33 -14.30
N ILE A 71 6.35 9.37 -15.13
CA ILE A 71 7.16 9.44 -16.35
C ILE A 71 8.60 9.84 -16.04
N GLN A 72 8.83 10.79 -15.13
CA GLN A 72 10.14 11.41 -14.91
C GLN A 72 11.00 10.70 -13.87
N THR A 73 10.41 10.05 -12.85
CA THR A 73 11.17 9.44 -11.76
C THR A 73 11.74 8.09 -12.16
N GLU A 74 13.06 7.94 -12.04
CA GLU A 74 13.76 6.75 -12.55
C GLU A 74 14.08 5.71 -11.47
N THR A 75 14.34 6.14 -10.23
CA THR A 75 14.84 5.26 -9.18
C THR A 75 13.81 4.97 -8.09
N PRO A 76 13.87 3.78 -7.44
CA PRO A 76 13.02 3.48 -6.30
C PRO A 76 13.30 4.36 -5.09
N GLU A 77 14.56 4.74 -4.85
CA GLU A 77 14.98 5.60 -3.75
C GLU A 77 14.28 6.96 -3.79
N GLU A 78 14.18 7.52 -4.99
CA GLU A 78 13.46 8.76 -5.26
C GLU A 78 11.97 8.69 -4.93
N TRP A 79 11.32 7.56 -5.18
CA TRP A 79 9.94 7.34 -4.77
C TRP A 79 9.81 7.16 -3.26
N ILE A 80 10.74 6.41 -2.66
CA ILE A 80 10.74 6.15 -1.22
C ILE A 80 10.84 7.47 -0.46
N GLU A 81 11.79 8.34 -0.81
CA GLU A 81 11.97 9.62 -0.12
C GLU A 81 10.72 10.50 -0.24
N ARG A 82 10.11 10.56 -1.43
CA ARG A 82 8.87 11.31 -1.68
C ARG A 82 7.70 10.82 -0.82
N PHE A 83 7.59 9.52 -0.57
CA PHE A 83 6.52 8.98 0.27
C PHE A 83 6.79 9.12 1.78
N MET A 84 8.05 9.29 2.18
CA MET A 84 8.45 9.42 3.59
C MET A 84 8.13 10.81 4.18
N VAL A 85 6.85 11.18 4.13
CA VAL A 85 6.32 12.47 4.58
C VAL A 85 5.97 12.47 6.08
N THR A 86 5.90 13.67 6.66
CA THR A 86 5.33 13.92 7.98
C THR A 86 4.07 14.78 7.82
N PRO A 87 2.96 14.51 8.52
CA PRO A 87 1.79 15.37 8.47
C PRO A 87 2.11 16.83 8.83
N ASP A 88 1.53 17.77 8.09
CA ASP A 88 1.86 19.21 8.17
C ASP A 88 1.47 19.90 9.48
N GLN A 89 0.46 19.36 10.15
CA GLN A 89 -0.15 20.03 11.29
C GLN A 89 0.54 19.60 12.58
N LYS A 90 0.99 20.58 13.37
CA LYS A 90 1.52 20.36 14.73
C LYS A 90 0.59 19.49 15.57
N TYR A 91 -0.72 19.59 15.32
CA TYR A 91 -1.75 18.72 15.88
C TYR A 91 -1.38 17.23 15.88
N TRP A 92 -0.75 16.71 14.82
CA TRP A 92 -0.43 15.28 14.75
C TRP A 92 0.83 14.89 15.54
N GLN A 93 1.58 15.84 16.09
CA GLN A 93 2.75 15.53 16.92
C GLN A 93 2.31 14.87 18.22
N ASP A 94 1.27 15.39 18.85
CA ASP A 94 0.69 14.96 20.12
C ASP A 94 -0.67 14.27 19.97
N HIS A 95 -1.19 14.06 18.76
CA HIS A 95 -2.46 13.35 18.56
C HIS A 95 -2.33 12.12 17.65
N TYR A 96 -3.04 11.06 18.01
CA TYR A 96 -3.35 9.93 17.12
C TYR A 96 -4.80 9.93 16.63
N HIS A 97 -5.69 10.66 17.31
CA HIS A 97 -7.10 10.80 17.00
C HIS A 97 -7.54 12.25 17.19
N PHE A 98 -8.75 12.59 16.72
CA PHE A 98 -9.31 13.93 16.87
C PHE A 98 -9.79 14.32 18.29
N LYS A 99 -9.52 13.48 19.31
CA LYS A 99 -10.10 13.62 20.66
C LYS A 99 -9.05 13.73 21.76
N ASN A 100 -8.13 12.79 21.82
CA ASN A 100 -7.22 12.62 22.95
C ASN A 100 -5.78 12.96 22.54
N GLU A 101 -5.10 13.70 23.40
CA GLU A 101 -3.66 13.91 23.36
C GLU A 101 -2.90 12.64 23.75
N ALA A 102 -1.65 12.58 23.32
CA ALA A 102 -0.70 11.52 23.56
C ALA A 102 0.72 12.10 23.62
N PRO A 103 1.70 11.38 24.19
CA PRO A 103 3.09 11.82 24.20
C PRO A 103 3.59 12.21 22.80
N PRO A 104 4.28 13.36 22.66
CA PRO A 104 4.77 13.83 21.38
C PRO A 104 5.61 12.78 20.66
N SER A 105 5.33 12.59 19.37
CA SER A 105 6.09 11.67 18.52
C SER A 105 5.94 12.01 17.04
N THR A 106 7.02 11.86 16.28
CA THR A 106 7.01 12.12 14.84
C THR A 106 6.19 11.05 14.13
N LYS A 107 5.15 11.47 13.40
CA LYS A 107 4.28 10.57 12.61
C LYS A 107 4.77 10.43 11.17
N ARG A 108 6.08 10.31 10.96
CA ARG A 108 6.68 10.17 9.62
C ARG A 108 6.29 8.81 9.03
N LEU A 109 5.97 8.77 7.75
CA LEU A 109 5.74 7.52 7.04
C LEU A 109 7.07 6.76 6.92
N GLY A 110 7.13 5.53 7.43
CA GLY A 110 8.36 4.75 7.47
C GLY A 110 8.74 4.10 6.14
N LYS A 111 10.02 3.79 5.97
CA LYS A 111 10.61 3.21 4.75
C LYS A 111 9.85 1.97 4.25
N ASP A 112 9.50 1.03 5.12
CA ASP A 112 8.76 -0.19 4.73
C ASP A 112 7.38 0.13 4.11
N THR A 113 6.68 1.15 4.63
CA THR A 113 5.40 1.58 4.05
C THR A 113 5.64 2.26 2.70
N ALA A 114 6.67 3.10 2.60
CA ALA A 114 7.03 3.76 1.35
C ALA A 114 7.39 2.72 0.27
N GLN A 115 8.18 1.71 0.62
CA GLN A 115 8.51 0.60 -0.28
C GLN A 115 7.27 -0.17 -0.73
N SER A 116 6.34 -0.45 0.20
CA SER A 116 5.07 -1.10 -0.14
C SER A 116 4.23 -0.25 -1.11
N LEU A 117 4.25 1.08 -1.00
CA LEU A 117 3.61 1.97 -1.97
C LEU A 117 4.30 1.92 -3.33
N VAL A 118 5.63 1.86 -3.40
CA VAL A 118 6.33 1.69 -4.68
C VAL A 118 5.88 0.40 -5.38
N ILE A 119 5.84 -0.70 -4.63
CA ILE A 119 5.49 -2.03 -5.16
C ILE A 119 4.00 -2.14 -5.53
N ASN A 120 3.10 -1.65 -4.68
CA ASN A 120 1.65 -1.89 -4.80
C ASN A 120 0.88 -0.72 -5.45
N LEU A 121 1.47 0.47 -5.53
CA LEU A 121 0.85 1.64 -6.15
C LEU A 121 1.65 2.09 -7.38
N VAL A 122 2.93 2.45 -7.22
CA VAL A 122 3.71 3.08 -8.31
C VAL A 122 3.91 2.12 -9.49
N ALA A 123 4.46 0.93 -9.25
CA ALA A 123 4.76 -0.02 -10.33
C ALA A 123 3.49 -0.44 -11.11
N PRO A 124 2.37 -0.84 -10.46
CA PRO A 124 1.14 -1.19 -11.18
C PRO A 124 0.55 -0.03 -11.98
N PHE A 125 0.50 1.18 -11.40
CA PHE A 125 -0.01 2.37 -12.11
C PHE A 125 0.88 2.75 -13.29
N MET A 126 2.20 2.72 -13.10
CA MET A 126 3.18 2.97 -14.17
C MET A 126 2.99 1.99 -15.33
N PHE A 127 2.82 0.70 -15.04
CA PHE A 127 2.60 -0.33 -16.06
C PHE A 127 1.27 -0.12 -16.80
N VAL A 128 0.17 0.11 -16.07
CA VAL A 128 -1.16 0.31 -16.66
C VAL A 128 -1.19 1.57 -17.53
N TYR A 129 -0.63 2.68 -17.04
CA TYR A 129 -0.55 3.92 -17.80
C TYR A 129 0.30 3.73 -19.07
N GLY A 130 1.47 3.09 -18.96
CA GLY A 130 2.30 2.75 -20.11
C GLY A 130 1.58 1.87 -21.13
N LYS A 131 0.77 0.91 -20.67
CA LYS A 131 -0.07 0.07 -21.55
C LYS A 131 -1.15 0.90 -22.26
N MET A 132 -1.86 1.76 -21.54
CA MET A 132 -2.94 2.59 -22.11
C MET A 132 -2.40 3.56 -23.16
N GLN A 133 -1.21 4.13 -22.94
CA GLN A 133 -0.60 5.12 -23.82
C GLN A 133 0.32 4.51 -24.89
N GLY A 134 0.46 3.19 -24.96
CA GLY A 134 1.38 2.52 -25.90
C GLY A 134 2.86 2.75 -25.62
N LEU A 135 3.22 3.19 -24.41
CA LEU A 135 4.59 3.50 -24.00
C LEU A 135 5.30 2.24 -23.48
N GLN A 136 5.97 1.52 -24.38
CA GLN A 136 6.68 0.28 -24.06
C GLN A 136 7.78 0.48 -22.99
N ASN A 137 8.60 1.52 -23.12
CA ASN A 137 9.64 1.86 -22.15
C ASN A 137 9.07 2.01 -20.73
N LEU A 138 7.90 2.64 -20.58
CA LEU A 138 7.31 2.85 -19.27
C LEU A 138 6.84 1.53 -18.61
N LYS A 139 6.34 0.58 -19.41
CA LYS A 139 6.02 -0.78 -18.91
C LYS A 139 7.26 -1.52 -18.44
N GLU A 140 8.34 -1.45 -19.20
CA GLU A 140 9.62 -2.08 -18.84
C GLU A 140 10.23 -1.46 -17.59
N ARG A 141 10.15 -0.13 -17.45
CA ARG A 141 10.53 0.58 -16.23
C ARG A 141 9.71 0.14 -15.03
N ALA A 142 8.40 -0.06 -15.17
CA ALA A 142 7.57 -0.58 -14.09
C ALA A 142 8.01 -1.97 -13.59
N VAL A 143 8.38 -2.85 -14.52
CA VAL A 143 8.92 -4.18 -14.18
C VAL A 143 10.31 -4.05 -13.53
N ARG A 144 11.19 -3.23 -14.10
CA ARG A 144 12.54 -2.96 -13.56
C ARG A 144 12.47 -2.38 -12.15
N LEU A 145 11.51 -1.51 -11.89
CA LEU A 145 11.26 -0.92 -10.57
C LEU A 145 10.97 -2.03 -9.54
N LEU A 146 10.23 -3.08 -9.89
CA LEU A 146 10.01 -4.22 -8.99
C LEU A 146 11.29 -5.02 -8.74
N SER A 147 12.14 -5.22 -9.75
CA SER A 147 13.41 -5.93 -9.61
C SER A 147 14.46 -5.18 -8.78
N GLN A 148 14.30 -3.86 -8.62
CA GLN A 148 15.18 -3.04 -7.77
C GLN A 148 14.69 -2.94 -6.33
N MET A 149 13.49 -3.43 -6.04
CA MET A 149 12.87 -3.35 -4.72
C MET A 149 13.11 -4.63 -3.92
N PRO A 150 13.29 -4.54 -2.58
CA PRO A 150 13.48 -5.71 -1.75
C PRO A 150 12.24 -6.61 -1.76
N PRO A 151 12.41 -7.93 -1.54
CA PRO A 151 11.32 -8.87 -1.41
C PRO A 151 10.28 -8.44 -0.37
N GLU A 152 9.01 -8.56 -0.70
CA GLU A 152 7.93 -8.29 0.24
C GLU A 152 7.91 -9.29 1.39
N LYS A 153 7.60 -8.79 2.59
CA LYS A 153 7.52 -9.60 3.81
C LYS A 153 6.06 -9.82 4.18
N ASN A 154 5.51 -10.97 3.78
CA ASN A 154 4.16 -11.39 4.17
C ASN A 154 4.09 -12.90 4.44
N ALA A 155 2.95 -13.37 4.98
CA ALA A 155 2.78 -14.76 5.39
C ALA A 155 2.93 -15.76 4.22
N VAL A 156 2.49 -15.37 3.01
CA VAL A 156 2.61 -16.22 1.82
C VAL A 156 4.08 -16.39 1.44
N ILE A 157 4.84 -15.28 1.37
CA ILE A 157 6.28 -15.34 1.06
C ILE A 157 7.06 -16.11 2.13
N LYS A 158 6.69 -15.98 3.41
CA LYS A 158 7.27 -16.83 4.47
C LYS A 158 7.04 -18.32 4.21
N GLY A 159 5.85 -18.70 3.75
CA GLY A 159 5.53 -20.08 3.37
C GLY A 159 6.38 -20.59 2.20
N TRP A 160 6.61 -19.77 1.17
CA TRP A 160 7.53 -20.10 0.08
C TRP A 160 8.96 -20.29 0.58
N THR A 161 9.45 -19.37 1.42
CA THR A 161 10.79 -19.46 2.02
C THR A 161 10.97 -20.73 2.86
N SER A 162 9.95 -21.16 3.63
CA SER A 162 10.01 -22.42 4.37
C SER A 162 10.04 -23.66 3.47
N CYS A 163 9.55 -23.55 2.23
CA CYS A 163 9.65 -24.61 1.22
C CYS A 163 10.97 -24.55 0.42
N GLY A 164 11.92 -23.70 0.82
CA GLY A 164 13.21 -23.54 0.13
C GLY A 164 13.23 -22.52 -1.01
N TRP A 165 12.10 -21.86 -1.31
CA TRP A 165 12.00 -20.86 -2.38
C TRP A 165 12.20 -19.46 -1.82
N ARG A 166 13.35 -18.84 -2.12
CA ARG A 166 13.66 -17.47 -1.69
C ARG A 166 13.54 -16.52 -2.87
N ALA A 167 12.80 -15.43 -2.65
CA ALA A 167 12.73 -14.33 -3.61
C ALA A 167 13.92 -13.38 -3.40
N GLU A 168 14.51 -12.90 -4.49
CA GLU A 168 15.61 -11.94 -4.49
C GLU A 168 15.11 -10.48 -4.56
N ASP A 169 13.96 -10.26 -5.18
CA ASP A 169 13.37 -8.94 -5.38
C ASP A 169 11.82 -8.95 -5.23
N ALA A 170 11.22 -7.77 -5.30
CA ALA A 170 9.77 -7.61 -5.22
C ALA A 170 9.02 -8.17 -6.44
N GLY A 171 9.67 -8.23 -7.61
CA GLY A 171 9.11 -8.82 -8.82
C GLY A 171 8.85 -10.31 -8.63
N GLN A 172 9.81 -11.01 -8.04
CA GLN A 172 9.68 -12.43 -7.68
C GLN A 172 8.61 -12.64 -6.61
N THR A 173 8.53 -11.78 -5.58
CA THR A 173 7.44 -11.92 -4.59
C THR A 173 6.07 -11.69 -5.19
N GLN A 174 5.92 -10.72 -6.10
CA GLN A 174 4.67 -10.49 -6.84
C GLN A 174 4.31 -11.69 -7.74
N ALA A 175 5.29 -12.31 -8.40
CA ALA A 175 5.08 -13.54 -9.18
C ALA A 175 4.64 -14.71 -8.28
N MET A 176 5.29 -14.90 -7.12
CA MET A 176 4.92 -15.93 -6.15
C MET A 176 3.51 -15.73 -5.57
N LEU A 177 3.13 -14.48 -5.27
CA LEU A 177 1.77 -14.13 -4.83
C LEU A 177 0.73 -14.43 -5.92
N HIS A 178 1.03 -14.06 -7.17
CA HIS A 178 0.18 -14.36 -8.31
C HIS A 178 0.01 -15.86 -8.50
N LEU A 179 1.11 -16.62 -8.44
CA LEU A 179 1.11 -18.07 -8.60
C LEU A 179 0.30 -18.77 -7.50
N LYS A 180 0.53 -18.39 -6.24
CA LYS A 180 -0.21 -18.92 -5.09
C LYS A 180 -1.71 -18.73 -5.26
N LYS A 181 -2.13 -17.49 -5.52
CA LYS A 181 -3.55 -17.12 -5.63
C LYS A 181 -4.24 -17.68 -6.86
N ASN A 182 -3.59 -17.62 -8.03
CA ASN A 182 -4.22 -17.93 -9.31
C ASN A 182 -3.97 -19.37 -9.80
N TYR A 183 -3.10 -20.14 -9.14
CA TYR A 183 -2.81 -21.52 -9.52
C TYR A 183 -2.84 -22.47 -8.32
N CYS A 184 -1.97 -22.29 -7.33
CA CYS A 184 -1.82 -23.26 -6.23
C CYS A 184 -3.12 -23.41 -5.42
N ASP A 185 -3.74 -22.29 -5.02
CA ASP A 185 -4.98 -22.29 -4.25
C ASP A 185 -6.18 -22.82 -5.03
N MET A 186 -6.14 -22.71 -6.35
CA MET A 186 -7.14 -23.28 -7.25
C MET A 186 -6.76 -24.68 -7.78
N ARG A 187 -5.65 -25.26 -7.30
CA ARG A 187 -5.13 -26.58 -7.71
C ARG A 187 -4.93 -26.70 -9.24
N ARG A 188 -4.60 -25.61 -9.92
CA ARG A 188 -4.39 -25.58 -11.38
C ARG A 188 -2.98 -26.01 -11.79
N CYS A 189 -2.42 -27.04 -11.15
CA CYS A 189 -1.04 -27.49 -11.36
C CYS A 189 -0.76 -27.87 -12.83
N LEU A 190 -1.75 -28.47 -13.52
CA LEU A 190 -1.65 -28.82 -14.95
C LEU A 190 -1.64 -27.62 -15.90
N HIS A 191 -2.02 -26.43 -15.43
CA HIS A 191 -1.97 -25.18 -16.20
C HIS A 191 -0.79 -24.29 -15.78
N CYS A 192 -0.03 -24.71 -14.78
CA CYS A 192 1.14 -23.99 -14.29
C CYS A 192 2.39 -24.61 -14.91
N ALA A 193 3.26 -23.79 -15.53
CA ALA A 193 4.53 -24.29 -16.09
C ALA A 193 5.41 -24.99 -15.05
N ILE A 194 5.45 -24.47 -13.81
CA ILE A 194 6.19 -25.08 -12.70
C ILE A 194 5.51 -26.40 -12.28
N GLY A 195 4.19 -26.39 -12.11
CA GLY A 195 3.44 -27.59 -11.73
C GLY A 195 3.57 -28.72 -12.75
N LEU A 196 3.47 -28.40 -14.05
CA LEU A 196 3.68 -29.35 -15.14
C LEU A 196 5.09 -29.94 -15.13
N LYS A 197 6.12 -29.13 -14.83
CA LYS A 197 7.50 -29.63 -14.73
C LYS A 197 7.65 -30.61 -13.56
N VAL A 198 7.15 -30.24 -12.38
CA VAL A 198 7.21 -31.08 -11.17
C VAL A 198 6.47 -32.40 -11.35
N MET A 199 5.33 -32.42 -12.07
CA MET A 199 4.59 -33.67 -12.32
C MET A 199 5.21 -34.58 -13.38
N LYS A 200 6.13 -34.07 -14.21
CA LYS A 200 6.82 -34.85 -15.24
C LYS A 200 8.11 -35.50 -14.73
N GLU A 201 8.69 -34.94 -13.68
CA GLU A 201 9.86 -35.52 -13.01
C GLU A 201 9.34 -36.50 -11.94
N ASP A 202 9.44 -37.81 -12.19
CA ASP A 202 8.97 -38.87 -11.27
C ASP A 202 9.57 -38.70 -9.86
N GLY A 203 8.73 -38.24 -8.93
CA GLY A 203 9.11 -37.93 -7.56
C GLY A 203 8.21 -36.83 -6.98
N GLY A 204 6.92 -37.12 -6.88
CA GLY A 204 5.87 -36.17 -6.47
C GLY A 204 6.32 -35.25 -5.33
N PHE A 205 6.39 -33.96 -5.63
CA PHE A 205 6.70 -32.96 -4.61
C PHE A 205 5.49 -32.85 -3.68
N ASP A 206 5.67 -33.23 -2.42
CA ASP A 206 4.66 -33.11 -1.38
C ASP A 206 4.47 -31.62 -1.07
N CYS A 207 3.56 -30.97 -1.79
CA CYS A 207 3.21 -29.57 -1.54
C CYS A 207 2.59 -29.49 -0.14
N PRO A 208 3.16 -28.72 0.81
CA PRO A 208 2.64 -28.64 2.17
C PRO A 208 1.34 -27.82 2.17
N SER A 209 0.27 -28.47 1.74
CA SER A 209 -1.11 -28.07 1.95
C SER A 209 -1.76 -29.04 2.94
N ARG A 210 -1.12 -29.18 4.11
CA ARG A 210 -1.74 -29.77 5.31
C ARG A 210 -1.30 -28.98 6.54
N GLY A 211 -2.02 -27.89 6.77
CA GLY A 211 -2.10 -27.19 8.05
C GLY A 211 -3.49 -26.57 8.09
N ALA A 212 -4.27 -27.00 9.09
CA ALA A 212 -5.67 -26.63 9.32
C ALA A 212 -5.93 -25.12 9.38
#